data_AF-A0A519TZL9-F1
#
_entry.id   AF-A0A519TZL9-F1
#
_cell.length_a   1.000
_cell.length_b   1.000
_cell.length_c   1.000
_cell.angle_alpha   90.00
_cell.angle_beta   90.00
_cell.angle_gamma   90.00
#
_symmetry.space_group_name_H-M   'P 1'
#
loop_
_entity.id
_entity.type
_entity.pdbx_description
1 polymer ?
#
loop_
_entity_poly.entity_id
_entity_poly.type
_entity_poly.pdbx_seq_one_letter_code
_entity_poly.pdbx_strand_id
1 'polypeptide(L)'
;LNFDGVVLTKLDGDSRGGAALSIRAVVEKPIKFISTGEKMEALDLFYPDRMAQRILGMGDVISLVERAQQQFDEDEAKRINAKIRKNQFDFNDFLGQLEQIKKMGNLKDLVGMIPGASKMMKDVEIDDDAFKPVESIIRSMTKQERAQPDLINGSRRRRIAAGSGTDIQQVNALMKQFEDMRKMMRTMNKMSQTKGGMAQMAKMMGGMKGGGMPGMGRR
;
A
#
# COMPACT_ATOMS: atom_id res chain seq x y z
N LEU A 1 18.55 -42.90 13.78
CA LEU A 1 17.71 -41.75 14.20
C LEU A 1 16.45 -41.77 13.32
N ASN A 2 15.29 -42.04 13.89
CA ASN A 2 14.03 -42.09 13.16
C ASN A 2 13.29 -40.76 13.35
N PHE A 3 13.11 -40.02 12.26
CA PHE A 3 12.31 -38.79 12.22
C PHE A 3 11.62 -38.66 10.86
N ASP A 4 10.45 -38.02 10.86
CA ASP A 4 9.57 -37.94 9.68
C ASP A 4 9.69 -36.61 8.93
N GLY A 5 10.41 -35.65 9.49
CA GLY A 5 10.63 -34.35 8.86
C GLY A 5 11.64 -33.48 9.59
N VAL A 6 12.01 -32.39 8.93
CA VAL A 6 13.02 -31.44 9.41
C VAL A 6 12.39 -30.05 9.53
N VAL A 7 12.82 -29.29 10.54
CA VAL A 7 12.52 -27.86 10.69
C VAL A 7 13.80 -27.08 10.43
N LEU A 8 13.73 -26.08 9.57
CA LEU A 8 14.86 -25.20 9.25
C LEU A 8 14.69 -23.87 9.95
N THR A 9 15.65 -23.45 10.76
CA THR A 9 15.61 -22.14 11.46
C THR A 9 16.64 -21.19 10.88
N LYS A 10 16.49 -19.88 11.13
CA LYS A 10 17.45 -18.84 10.72
C LYS A 10 17.67 -18.74 9.20
N LEU A 11 16.59 -18.83 8.42
CA LEU A 11 16.61 -18.67 6.95
C LEU A 11 16.65 -17.21 6.48
N ASP A 12 16.64 -16.26 7.41
CA ASP A 12 16.92 -14.84 7.18
C ASP A 12 18.37 -14.59 6.75
N GLY A 13 19.32 -15.32 7.35
CA GLY A 13 20.75 -15.22 7.01
C GLY A 13 21.17 -16.01 5.77
N ASP A 14 20.39 -17.01 5.35
CA ASP A 14 20.67 -17.84 4.17
C ASP A 14 20.04 -17.20 2.92
N SER A 15 20.77 -16.25 2.34
CA SER A 15 20.34 -15.50 1.15
C SER A 15 20.06 -16.35 -0.09
N ARG A 16 20.48 -17.63 -0.12
CA ARG A 16 20.34 -18.51 -1.28
C ARG A 16 19.83 -19.92 -0.96
N GLY A 17 19.20 -20.12 0.20
CA GLY A 17 18.55 -21.40 0.56
C GLY A 17 19.46 -22.63 0.47
N GLY A 18 20.78 -22.45 0.56
CA GLY A 18 21.77 -23.52 0.35
C GLY A 18 21.74 -24.56 1.46
N ALA A 19 21.35 -24.15 2.68
CA ALA A 19 21.17 -25.06 3.81
C ALA A 19 20.00 -26.02 3.57
N ALA A 20 18.92 -25.54 2.97
CA ALA A 20 17.74 -26.35 2.67
C ALA A 20 18.06 -27.43 1.63
N LEU A 21 18.82 -27.09 0.59
CA LEU A 21 19.27 -28.04 -0.44
C LEU A 21 20.22 -29.09 0.13
N SER A 22 21.19 -28.66 0.93
CA SER A 22 22.18 -29.56 1.55
C SER A 22 21.50 -30.58 2.48
N ILE A 23 20.56 -30.12 3.30
CA ILE A 23 19.80 -30.98 4.20
C ILE A 23 18.90 -31.92 3.40
N ARG A 24 18.22 -31.43 2.36
CA ARG A 24 17.39 -32.29 1.51
C ARG A 24 18.21 -33.39 0.82
N ALA A 25 19.41 -33.07 0.34
CA ALA A 25 20.29 -34.01 -0.36
C ALA A 25 20.85 -35.12 0.55
N VAL A 26 21.07 -34.84 1.84
CA VAL A 26 21.67 -35.81 2.77
C VAL A 26 20.61 -36.56 3.58
N VAL A 27 19.54 -35.87 3.99
CA VAL A 27 18.60 -36.38 4.97
C VAL A 27 17.41 -37.11 4.33
N GLU A 28 17.12 -36.87 3.06
CA GLU A 28 16.02 -37.48 2.27
C GLU A 28 14.60 -37.38 2.89
N LYS A 29 14.44 -36.75 4.05
CA LYS A 29 13.14 -36.45 4.69
C LYS A 29 12.61 -35.08 4.26
N PRO A 30 11.28 -34.86 4.32
CA PRO A 30 10.69 -33.58 3.96
C PRO A 30 10.98 -32.50 5.01
N ILE A 31 11.25 -31.27 4.56
CA ILE A 31 11.25 -30.09 5.43
C ILE A 31 9.79 -29.67 5.62
N LYS A 32 9.36 -29.50 6.87
CA LYS A 32 7.96 -29.18 7.20
C LYS A 32 7.76 -27.72 7.55
N PHE A 33 8.70 -27.12 8.27
CA PHE A 33 8.62 -25.74 8.74
C PHE A 33 9.92 -25.00 8.52
N ILE A 34 9.80 -23.68 8.40
CA ILE A 34 10.90 -22.73 8.32
C ILE A 34 10.74 -21.63 9.36
N SER A 35 11.85 -21.15 9.90
CA SER A 35 11.89 -19.92 10.69
C SER A 35 12.75 -18.88 9.99
N THR A 36 12.17 -17.71 9.76
CA THR A 36 12.79 -16.54 9.12
C THR A 36 13.15 -15.44 10.10
N GLY A 37 13.17 -15.75 11.40
CA GLY A 37 13.48 -14.80 12.46
C GLY A 37 13.32 -15.41 13.85
N GLU A 38 13.54 -14.59 14.86
CA GLU A 38 13.59 -15.01 16.28
C GLU A 38 12.24 -14.94 16.99
N LYS A 39 11.27 -14.23 16.42
CA LYS A 39 9.93 -14.07 17.01
C LYS A 39 9.05 -15.28 16.75
N MET A 40 8.05 -15.49 17.60
CA MET A 40 7.08 -16.59 17.44
C MET A 40 6.27 -16.49 16.14
N GLU A 41 6.06 -15.28 15.61
CA GLU A 41 5.38 -15.08 14.32
C GLU A 41 6.26 -15.43 13.12
N ALA A 42 7.56 -15.68 13.31
CA ALA A 42 8.51 -15.93 12.23
C ALA A 42 8.62 -17.42 11.84
N LEU A 43 7.82 -18.30 12.44
CA LEU A 43 7.71 -19.71 12.08
C LEU A 43 6.59 -19.90 11.05
N ASP A 44 6.93 -20.46 9.89
CA ASP A 44 6.02 -20.67 8.77
C ASP A 44 6.17 -22.08 8.16
N LEU A 45 5.19 -22.50 7.36
CA LEU A 45 5.21 -23.74 6.60
C LEU A 45 6.26 -23.68 5.48
N PHE A 46 6.94 -24.80 5.25
CA PHE A 46 7.90 -24.89 4.16
C PHE A 46 7.19 -25.12 2.82
N TYR A 47 7.36 -24.18 1.89
CA TYR A 47 6.90 -24.28 0.51
C TYR A 47 8.10 -24.46 -0.44
N PRO A 48 8.31 -25.67 -1.00
CA PRO A 48 9.45 -25.95 -1.89
C PRO A 48 9.51 -25.01 -3.10
N ASP A 49 8.35 -24.71 -3.71
CA ASP A 49 8.27 -23.87 -4.91
C ASP A 49 8.74 -22.43 -4.64
N ARG A 50 8.35 -21.85 -3.49
CA ARG A 50 8.78 -20.50 -3.09
C ARG A 50 10.27 -20.47 -2.79
N MET A 51 10.79 -21.52 -2.15
CA MET A 51 12.22 -21.63 -1.89
C MET A 51 13.02 -21.78 -3.18
N ALA A 52 12.59 -22.61 -4.12
CA ALA A 52 13.23 -22.71 -5.43
C ALA A 52 13.26 -21.36 -6.17
N GLN A 53 12.15 -20.60 -6.14
CA GLN A 53 12.07 -19.28 -6.77
C GLN A 53 12.96 -18.24 -6.10
N ARG A 54 13.07 -18.27 -4.76
CA ARG A 54 13.99 -17.43 -3.99
C ARG A 54 15.46 -17.72 -4.33
N ILE A 55 15.80 -19.00 -4.49
CA ILE A 55 17.16 -19.44 -4.89
C ILE A 55 17.47 -19.01 -6.33
N LEU A 56 16.50 -19.15 -7.24
CA LEU A 56 16.62 -18.78 -8.65
C LEU A 56 16.51 -17.26 -8.90
N GLY A 57 16.38 -16.44 -7.86
CA GLY A 57 16.30 -14.99 -7.99
C GLY A 57 15.00 -14.48 -8.64
N MET A 58 13.99 -15.34 -8.80
CA MET A 58 12.66 -14.99 -9.32
C MET A 58 11.67 -14.57 -8.22
N GLY A 59 12.18 -14.25 -7.02
CA GLY A 59 11.38 -13.98 -5.81
C GLY A 59 10.61 -12.65 -5.78
N ASP A 60 10.76 -11.79 -6.79
CA ASP A 60 10.14 -10.46 -6.80
C ASP A 60 8.70 -10.44 -7.33
N VAL A 61 8.22 -11.55 -7.93
CA VAL A 61 6.92 -11.55 -8.60
C VAL A 61 5.82 -12.24 -7.77
N ILE A 62 6.19 -13.14 -6.84
CA ILE A 62 5.21 -13.86 -6.00
C ILE A 62 5.00 -13.16 -4.65
N SER A 63 6.01 -12.44 -4.14
CA SER A 63 5.85 -11.60 -2.94
C SER A 63 4.83 -10.47 -3.16
N LEU A 64 4.70 -9.96 -4.39
CA LEU A 64 3.68 -8.99 -4.80
C LEU A 64 2.28 -9.61 -4.93
N VAL A 65 2.18 -10.90 -5.26
CA VAL A 65 0.90 -11.60 -5.45
C VAL A 65 0.35 -12.15 -4.13
N GLU A 66 1.20 -12.54 -3.19
CA GLU A 66 0.78 -12.99 -1.85
C GLU A 66 0.47 -11.82 -0.89
N ARG A 67 1.22 -10.71 -0.97
CA ARG A 67 0.84 -9.47 -0.25
C ARG A 67 -0.44 -8.85 -0.80
N ALA A 68 -0.81 -9.13 -2.05
CA ALA A 68 -2.07 -8.68 -2.63
C ALA A 68 -3.29 -9.48 -2.15
N GLN A 69 -3.12 -10.69 -1.60
CA GLN A 69 -4.27 -11.48 -1.13
C GLN A 69 -4.69 -11.20 0.32
N GLN A 70 -3.84 -10.55 1.13
CA GLN A 70 -4.16 -10.30 2.55
C GLN A 70 -4.85 -8.96 2.85
N GLN A 71 -5.17 -8.13 1.85
CA GLN A 71 -5.83 -6.85 2.13
C GLN A 71 -6.75 -6.32 1.02
N PHE A 72 -7.45 -7.22 0.34
CA PHE A 72 -8.61 -6.85 -0.46
C PHE A 72 -9.86 -7.47 0.13
N ASP A 73 -10.52 -6.69 0.99
CA ASP A 73 -11.91 -6.94 1.35
C ASP A 73 -12.74 -6.61 0.10
N GLU A 74 -13.02 -7.61 -0.75
CA GLU A 74 -13.76 -7.42 -2.01
C GLU A 74 -15.07 -6.67 -1.79
N ASP A 75 -15.69 -6.86 -0.63
CA ASP A 75 -16.95 -6.23 -0.29
C ASP A 75 -16.78 -4.76 0.09
N GLU A 76 -15.67 -4.41 0.74
CA GLU A 76 -15.30 -3.02 1.00
C GLU A 76 -14.94 -2.30 -0.31
N ALA A 77 -14.17 -2.96 -1.18
CA ALA A 77 -13.86 -2.45 -2.52
C ALA A 77 -15.12 -2.23 -3.36
N LYS A 78 -16.09 -3.16 -3.33
CA LYS A 78 -17.39 -3.00 -4.02
C LYS A 78 -18.20 -1.84 -3.45
N ARG A 79 -18.26 -1.67 -2.12
CA ARG A 79 -18.95 -0.56 -1.46
C ARG A 79 -18.34 0.80 -1.81
N ILE A 80 -17.01 0.89 -1.73
CA ILE A 80 -16.27 2.11 -2.07
C ILE A 80 -16.47 2.45 -3.55
N ASN A 81 -16.34 1.47 -4.45
CA ASN A 81 -16.61 1.67 -5.87
C ASN A 81 -18.04 2.15 -6.14
N ALA A 82 -19.04 1.59 -5.45
CA ALA A 82 -20.44 2.02 -5.56
C ALA A 82 -20.65 3.46 -5.07
N LYS A 83 -20.03 3.84 -3.95
CA LYS A 83 -20.09 5.21 -3.41
C LYS A 83 -19.34 6.22 -4.27
N ILE A 84 -18.15 5.85 -4.74
CA ILE A 84 -17.36 6.62 -5.69
C ILE A 84 -18.23 6.88 -6.91
N ARG A 85 -18.79 5.84 -7.56
CA ARG A 85 -19.71 5.98 -8.73
C ARG A 85 -20.88 6.93 -8.48
N LYS A 86 -21.41 6.97 -7.26
CA LYS A 86 -22.48 7.89 -6.84
C LYS A 86 -21.99 9.29 -6.43
N ASN A 87 -20.69 9.57 -6.51
CA ASN A 87 -20.02 10.78 -6.03
C ASN A 87 -20.26 11.09 -4.55
N GLN A 88 -20.51 10.04 -3.74
CA GLN A 88 -20.84 10.13 -2.31
C GLN A 88 -19.61 9.84 -1.43
N PHE A 89 -18.43 10.25 -1.86
CA PHE A 89 -17.22 10.08 -1.07
C PHE A 89 -17.20 11.10 0.08
N ASP A 90 -17.16 10.59 1.31
CA ASP A 90 -17.29 11.37 2.55
C ASP A 90 -16.06 11.23 3.48
N PHE A 91 -16.05 11.90 4.63
CA PHE A 91 -14.92 11.82 5.57
C PHE A 91 -14.84 10.48 6.32
N ASN A 92 -15.93 9.71 6.39
CA ASN A 92 -15.89 8.37 7.01
C ASN A 92 -15.13 7.41 6.09
N ASP A 93 -15.39 7.49 4.78
CA ASP A 93 -14.67 6.70 3.78
C ASP A 93 -13.18 7.09 3.78
N PHE A 94 -12.87 8.38 3.86
CA PHE A 94 -11.50 8.85 3.96
C PHE A 94 -10.78 8.35 5.22
N LEU A 95 -11.45 8.38 6.37
CA LEU A 95 -10.90 7.85 7.62
C LEU A 95 -10.62 6.35 7.52
N GLY A 96 -11.54 5.57 6.95
CA GLY A 96 -11.34 4.13 6.75
C GLY A 96 -10.13 3.82 5.87
N GLN A 97 -9.94 4.59 4.80
CA GLN A 97 -8.75 4.46 3.94
C GLN A 97 -7.45 4.79 4.68
N LEU A 98 -7.45 5.85 5.51
CA LEU A 98 -6.29 6.19 6.34
C LEU A 98 -5.97 5.09 7.37
N GLU A 99 -7.00 4.50 7.99
CA GLU A 99 -6.83 3.39 8.94
C GLU A 99 -6.30 2.12 8.24
N GLN A 100 -6.72 1.84 7.01
CA GLN A 100 -6.16 0.74 6.19
C GLN A 100 -4.68 0.97 5.88
N ILE A 101 -4.29 2.18 5.50
CA ILE A 101 -2.89 2.55 5.23
C ILE A 101 -2.04 2.42 6.50
N LYS A 102 -2.58 2.85 7.65
CA LYS A 102 -1.93 2.68 8.95
C LYS A 102 -1.74 1.22 9.34
N LYS A 103 -2.72 0.35 9.04
CA LYS A 103 -2.62 -1.11 9.27
C LYS A 103 -1.57 -1.80 8.39
N MET A 104 -1.27 -1.25 7.21
CA MET A 104 -0.16 -1.72 6.37
C MET A 104 1.22 -1.44 6.98
N GLY A 105 1.29 -0.60 8.02
CA GLY A 105 2.37 -0.59 9.00
C GLY A 105 3.72 -0.04 8.55
N ASN A 106 3.97 0.15 7.25
CA ASN A 106 5.24 0.72 6.81
C ASN A 106 5.09 1.56 5.53
N LEU A 107 4.76 2.85 5.70
CA LEU A 107 4.74 3.81 4.59
C LEU A 107 6.11 3.91 3.89
N LYS A 108 7.19 3.61 4.62
CA LYS A 108 8.55 3.59 4.07
C LYS A 108 8.71 2.55 2.97
N ASP A 109 8.10 1.38 3.16
CA ASP A 109 8.13 0.29 2.16
C ASP A 109 7.21 0.60 0.98
N LEU A 110 6.01 1.14 1.22
CA LEU A 110 5.08 1.52 0.15
C LEU A 110 5.62 2.65 -0.73
N VAL A 111 6.26 3.67 -0.15
CA VAL A 111 6.86 4.74 -0.96
C VAL A 111 8.19 4.31 -1.59
N GLY A 112 8.90 3.37 -0.96
CA GLY A 112 10.06 2.69 -1.57
C GLY A 112 9.72 1.99 -2.88
N MET A 113 8.46 1.59 -3.08
CA MET A 113 7.97 0.95 -4.31
C MET A 113 7.51 1.95 -5.39
N ILE A 114 7.42 3.25 -5.10
CA ILE A 114 7.05 4.27 -6.10
C ILE A 114 8.28 4.60 -6.96
N PRO A 115 8.25 4.34 -8.29
CA PRO A 115 9.37 4.62 -9.18
C PRO A 115 9.71 6.12 -9.15
N GLY A 116 10.95 6.46 -8.77
CA GLY A 116 11.43 7.85 -8.71
C GLY A 116 11.30 8.54 -7.35
N ALA A 117 10.57 7.98 -6.39
CA ALA A 117 10.43 8.56 -5.04
C ALA A 117 11.62 8.22 -4.11
N SER A 118 12.39 7.18 -4.42
CA SER A 118 13.51 6.70 -3.58
C SER A 118 14.63 7.73 -3.38
N LYS A 119 14.78 8.70 -4.31
CA LYS A 119 15.76 9.80 -4.17
C LYS A 119 15.28 10.94 -3.26
N MET A 120 13.97 11.11 -3.12
CA MET A 120 13.37 12.18 -2.28
C MET A 120 13.17 11.75 -0.82
N MET A 121 13.30 10.46 -0.51
CA MET A 121 12.96 9.88 0.79
C MET A 121 14.15 9.44 1.64
N LYS A 122 15.40 9.62 1.18
CA LYS A 122 16.58 9.22 1.96
C LYS A 122 16.65 9.93 3.33
N ASP A 123 16.08 11.13 3.44
CA ASP A 123 16.16 11.97 4.64
C ASP A 123 14.79 12.31 5.24
N VAL A 124 13.70 11.68 4.78
CA VAL A 124 12.35 11.92 5.33
C VAL A 124 12.00 10.78 6.27
N GLU A 125 12.16 11.01 7.57
CA GLU A 125 11.52 10.21 8.60
C GLU A 125 10.01 10.43 8.48
N ILE A 126 9.33 9.53 7.78
CA ILE A 126 7.86 9.48 7.83
C ILE A 126 7.52 8.89 9.18
N ASP A 127 7.21 9.77 10.12
CA ASP A 127 6.71 9.41 11.44
C ASP A 127 5.38 8.67 11.29
N ASP A 128 5.23 7.53 11.98
CA ASP A 128 3.97 6.79 12.07
C ASP A 128 2.84 7.68 12.63
N ASP A 129 3.22 8.74 13.34
CA ASP A 129 2.32 9.71 13.92
C ASP A 129 1.84 10.79 12.95
N ALA A 130 2.34 10.83 11.71
CA ALA A 130 1.95 11.84 10.71
C ALA A 130 0.42 11.84 10.43
N PHE A 131 -0.25 10.70 10.62
CA PHE A 131 -1.69 10.55 10.42
C PHE A 131 -2.53 10.83 11.67
N LYS A 132 -1.93 10.81 12.87
CA LYS A 132 -2.67 11.05 14.13
C LYS A 132 -3.37 12.43 14.17
N PRO A 133 -2.74 13.54 13.73
CA PRO A 133 -3.41 14.83 13.67
C PRO A 133 -4.62 14.83 12.73
N VAL A 134 -4.50 14.15 11.58
CA VAL A 134 -5.60 14.03 10.60
C VAL A 134 -6.76 13.23 11.18
N GLU A 135 -6.47 12.10 11.81
CA GLU A 135 -7.44 11.26 12.51
C GLU A 135 -8.17 12.06 13.61
N SER A 136 -7.42 12.82 14.41
CA SER A 136 -7.97 13.69 15.46
C SER A 136 -8.94 14.74 14.89
N ILE A 137 -8.56 15.43 13.81
CA ILE A 137 -9.41 16.44 13.15
C ILE A 137 -10.73 15.83 12.67
N ILE A 138 -10.68 14.66 12.01
CA ILE A 138 -11.89 13.99 11.49
C ILE A 138 -12.76 13.48 12.64
N ARG A 139 -12.16 12.95 13.71
CA ARG A 139 -12.90 12.46 14.89
C ARG A 139 -13.60 13.59 15.66
N SER A 140 -13.08 14.81 15.60
CA SER A 140 -13.71 16.02 16.17
C SER A 140 -14.88 16.58 15.34
N MET A 141 -15.21 15.96 14.21
CA MET A 141 -16.39 16.30 13.42
C MET A 141 -17.64 15.53 13.90
N THR A 142 -18.79 16.16 13.77
CA THR A 142 -20.10 15.51 13.97
C THR A 142 -20.37 14.50 12.85
N LYS A 143 -21.30 13.56 13.07
CA LYS A 143 -21.69 12.56 12.06
C LYS A 143 -22.21 13.21 10.78
N GLN A 144 -22.95 14.32 10.91
CA GLN A 144 -23.49 15.07 9.76
C GLN A 144 -22.36 15.74 8.95
N GLU A 145 -21.39 16.36 9.63
CA GLU A 145 -20.25 16.99 8.95
C GLU A 145 -19.36 15.95 8.25
N ARG A 146 -19.23 14.75 8.81
CA ARG A 146 -18.49 13.66 8.16
C ARG A 146 -19.17 13.16 6.90
N ALA A 147 -20.49 12.97 6.95
CA ALA A 147 -21.29 12.51 5.80
C ALA A 147 -21.45 13.59 4.71
N GLN A 148 -21.45 14.87 5.11
CA GLN A 148 -21.61 16.00 4.21
C GLN A 148 -20.49 17.04 4.43
N PRO A 149 -19.33 16.84 3.77
CA PRO A 149 -18.18 17.74 3.85
C PRO A 149 -18.51 19.20 3.51
N ASP A 150 -19.50 19.41 2.64
CA ASP A 150 -19.90 20.71 2.14
C ASP A 150 -20.57 21.59 3.23
N LEU A 151 -20.98 21.01 4.36
CA LEU A 151 -21.52 21.74 5.52
C LEU A 151 -20.45 22.47 6.35
N ILE A 152 -19.16 22.17 6.16
CA ILE A 152 -18.06 22.67 7.00
C ILE A 152 -17.70 24.12 6.63
N ASN A 153 -18.36 25.06 7.31
CA ASN A 153 -18.07 26.49 7.26
C ASN A 153 -16.95 26.92 8.24
N GLY A 154 -16.52 28.18 8.17
CA GLY A 154 -15.41 28.70 9.00
C GLY A 154 -15.66 28.63 10.52
N SER A 155 -16.91 28.71 10.98
CA SER A 155 -17.25 28.55 12.40
C SER A 155 -17.06 27.09 12.86
N ARG A 156 -17.52 26.13 12.03
CA ARG A 156 -17.31 24.70 12.29
C ARG A 156 -15.84 24.33 12.27
N ARG A 157 -15.03 24.90 11.35
CA ARG A 157 -13.57 24.67 11.33
C ARG A 157 -12.89 25.13 12.62
N ARG A 158 -13.30 26.28 13.16
CA ARG A 158 -12.84 26.77 14.47
C ARG A 158 -13.15 25.80 15.60
N ARG A 159 -14.38 25.29 15.65
CA ARG A 159 -14.79 24.31 16.64
C ARG A 159 -14.02 22.99 16.50
N ILE A 160 -13.84 22.50 15.26
CA ILE A 160 -13.09 21.27 14.98
C ILE A 160 -11.65 21.42 15.44
N ALA A 161 -10.97 22.52 15.06
CA ALA A 161 -9.60 22.82 15.47
C ALA A 161 -9.42 22.79 16.99
N ALA A 162 -10.32 23.46 17.72
CA ALA A 162 -10.32 23.44 19.18
C ALA A 162 -10.57 22.04 19.76
N GLY A 163 -11.46 21.24 19.15
CA GLY A 163 -11.76 19.89 19.60
C GLY A 163 -10.67 18.86 19.29
N SER A 164 -9.88 19.05 18.22
CA SER A 164 -8.79 18.16 17.83
C SER A 164 -7.42 18.56 18.40
N GLY A 165 -7.32 19.72 19.05
CA GLY A 165 -6.04 20.25 19.56
C GLY A 165 -5.10 20.74 18.45
N THR A 166 -5.66 21.15 17.31
CA THR A 166 -4.91 21.56 16.10
C THR A 166 -5.22 22.99 15.71
N ASP A 167 -4.42 23.58 14.83
CA ASP A 167 -4.69 24.91 14.27
C ASP A 167 -5.79 24.86 13.18
N ILE A 168 -6.55 25.95 13.03
CA ILE A 168 -7.40 26.23 11.87
C ILE A 168 -6.68 25.99 10.54
N GLN A 169 -5.40 26.35 10.45
CA GLN A 169 -4.61 26.16 9.24
C GLN A 169 -4.50 24.68 8.86
N GLN A 170 -4.30 23.81 9.84
CA GLN A 170 -4.24 22.35 9.63
C GLN A 170 -5.60 21.80 9.18
N VAL A 171 -6.70 22.29 9.77
CA VAL A 171 -8.06 21.94 9.33
C VAL A 171 -8.30 22.41 7.89
N ASN A 172 -7.89 23.62 7.52
CA ASN A 172 -8.03 24.14 6.16
C ASN A 172 -7.20 23.33 5.14
N ALA A 173 -5.98 22.94 5.50
CA ALA A 173 -5.13 22.10 4.67
C ALA A 173 -5.80 20.74 4.43
N LEU A 174 -6.35 20.12 5.47
CA LEU A 174 -7.09 18.86 5.35
C LEU A 174 -8.30 18.99 4.43
N MET A 175 -9.10 20.05 4.59
CA MET A 175 -10.27 20.29 3.73
C MET A 175 -9.86 20.41 2.25
N LYS A 176 -8.72 21.06 1.97
CA LYS A 176 -8.19 21.19 0.61
C LYS A 176 -7.74 19.84 0.06
N GLN A 177 -6.96 19.08 0.82
CA GLN A 177 -6.50 17.73 0.44
C GLN A 177 -7.67 16.80 0.13
N PHE A 178 -8.71 16.84 0.98
CA PHE A 178 -9.91 16.06 0.78
C PHE A 178 -10.68 16.47 -0.49
N GLU A 179 -10.81 17.77 -0.78
CA GLU A 179 -11.48 18.24 -1.98
C GLU A 179 -10.69 17.91 -3.26
N ASP A 180 -9.36 17.99 -3.22
CA ASP A 180 -8.50 17.59 -4.33
C ASP A 180 -8.62 16.09 -4.61
N MET A 181 -8.69 15.27 -3.57
CA MET A 181 -8.97 13.84 -3.70
C MET A 181 -10.38 13.56 -4.24
N ARG A 182 -11.43 14.29 -3.79
CA ARG A 182 -12.78 14.20 -4.36
C ARG A 182 -12.79 14.55 -5.85
N LYS A 183 -12.05 15.58 -6.27
CA LYS A 183 -11.92 15.96 -7.69
C LYS A 183 -11.21 14.89 -8.50
N MET A 184 -10.15 14.30 -7.97
CA MET A 184 -9.45 13.19 -8.61
C MET A 184 -10.37 11.98 -8.78
N MET A 185 -11.07 11.57 -7.72
CA MET A 185 -12.04 10.48 -7.75
C MET A 185 -13.18 10.72 -8.76
N ARG A 186 -13.74 11.94 -8.78
CA ARG A 186 -14.75 12.34 -9.77
C ARG A 186 -14.22 12.25 -11.20
N THR A 187 -12.99 12.69 -11.43
CA THR A 187 -12.33 12.64 -12.75
C THR A 187 -12.08 11.20 -13.19
N MET A 188 -11.57 10.36 -12.28
CA MET A 188 -11.34 8.93 -12.53
C MET A 188 -12.64 8.19 -12.86
N ASN A 189 -13.72 8.49 -12.14
CA ASN A 189 -15.05 7.96 -12.43
C ASN A 189 -15.55 8.35 -13.82
N LYS A 190 -15.44 9.64 -14.16
CA LYS A 190 -15.83 10.13 -15.48
C LYS A 190 -15.03 9.40 -16.57
N MET A 191 -13.73 9.26 -16.39
CA MET A 191 -12.84 8.57 -17.33
C MET A 191 -13.09 7.06 -17.42
N SER A 192 -13.49 6.41 -16.31
CA SER A 192 -13.89 5.00 -16.27
C SER A 192 -15.25 4.76 -16.95
N GLN A 193 -16.17 5.73 -16.89
CA GLN A 193 -17.48 5.64 -17.56
C GLN A 193 -17.42 5.95 -19.06
N THR A 194 -16.43 6.71 -19.53
CA THR A 194 -16.24 6.91 -20.98
C THR A 194 -15.61 5.67 -21.61
N LYS A 195 -16.32 4.99 -22.53
CA LYS A 195 -15.86 3.85 -23.35
C LYS A 195 -14.63 4.20 -24.23
N GLY A 196 -13.48 4.44 -23.61
CA GLY A 196 -12.24 4.87 -24.26
C GLY A 196 -11.18 5.45 -23.32
N GLY A 197 -11.51 5.77 -22.07
CA GLY A 197 -10.56 6.36 -21.11
C GLY A 197 -9.37 5.44 -20.78
N MET A 198 -9.61 4.13 -20.70
CA MET A 198 -8.55 3.13 -20.47
C MET A 198 -7.61 3.01 -21.68
N ALA A 199 -8.13 3.19 -22.90
CA ALA A 199 -7.33 3.20 -24.14
C ALA A 199 -6.49 4.47 -24.28
N GLN A 200 -6.99 5.63 -23.83
CA GLN A 200 -6.21 6.87 -23.77
C GLN A 200 -5.11 6.81 -22.71
N MET A 201 -5.36 6.19 -21.56
CA MET A 201 -4.34 5.98 -20.53
C MET A 201 -3.24 5.02 -21.01
N ALA A 202 -3.61 3.93 -21.69
CA ALA A 202 -2.64 3.03 -22.33
C ALA A 202 -1.82 3.75 -23.42
N LYS A 203 -2.41 4.70 -24.15
CA LYS A 203 -1.71 5.51 -25.16
C LYS A 203 -0.77 6.55 -24.54
N MET A 204 -1.12 7.12 -23.39
CA MET A 204 -0.29 8.08 -22.66
C MET A 204 0.86 7.39 -21.92
N MET A 205 0.64 6.22 -21.32
CA MET A 205 1.73 5.40 -20.74
C MET A 205 2.59 4.70 -21.80
N GLY A 206 2.01 4.32 -22.94
CA GLY A 206 2.74 3.75 -24.08
C GLY A 206 3.67 4.76 -24.76
N GLY A 207 3.32 6.05 -24.74
CA GLY A 207 4.14 7.13 -25.31
C GLY A 207 5.42 7.44 -24.52
N MET A 208 5.55 6.96 -23.29
CA MET A 208 6.72 7.22 -22.43
C MET A 208 7.77 6.10 -22.46
N LYS A 209 7.45 4.95 -23.08
CA LYS A 209 8.35 3.78 -23.18
C LYS A 209 8.92 3.53 -24.58
N GLY A 210 8.64 4.42 -25.54
CA GLY A 210 8.99 4.26 -26.96
C GLY A 210 9.78 5.42 -27.60
N GLY A 211 10.37 6.31 -26.80
CA GLY A 211 11.21 7.40 -27.29
C GLY A 211 12.64 6.94 -27.55
N GLY A 212 12.85 6.24 -28.67
CA GLY A 212 14.18 5.97 -29.21
C GLY A 212 14.96 7.27 -29.37
N MET A 213 16.16 7.29 -28.80
CA MET A 213 17.17 8.34 -28.91
C MET A 213 17.43 8.62 -30.41
N PRO A 214 17.10 9.81 -30.94
CA PRO A 214 17.43 10.15 -32.32
C PRO A 214 18.93 10.40 -32.44
N GLY A 215 19.52 9.83 -33.48
CA GLY A 215 20.96 9.79 -33.72
C GLY A 215 21.68 11.13 -33.59
N MET A 216 22.80 11.09 -32.88
CA MET A 216 23.79 12.16 -32.90
C MET A 216 24.65 12.00 -34.17
N GLY A 217 24.69 13.07 -34.96
CA GLY A 217 25.07 13.09 -36.36
C GLY A 217 26.53 12.79 -36.66
N ARG A 218 26.73 12.33 -37.89
CA ARG A 218 27.98 12.45 -38.65
C ARG A 218 28.35 13.92 -38.79
N ARG A 219 29.56 14.29 -38.36
CA ARG A 219 30.52 15.11 -39.10
C ARG A 219 31.87 15.08 -38.40
#